data_AF-A0A3C0BJJ5-F1
#
_entry.id   AF-A0A3C0BJJ5-F1
#
_cell.length_a   1.000
_cell.length_b   1.000
_cell.length_c   1.000
_cell.angle_alpha   90.00
_cell.angle_beta   90.00
_cell.angle_gamma   90.00
#
_symmetry.space_group_name_H-M   'P 1'
#
loop_
_entity.id
_entity.type
_entity.pdbx_description
1 polymer ?
#
loop_
_entity_poly.entity_id
_entity_poly.type
_entity_poly.pdbx_seq_one_letter_code
_entity_poly.pdbx_strand_id
1 'polypeptide(L)'
;MPVFLYDQTTGVFGVVHSGWKGTGIIGEAVRMAEERYGADPRNICIAIGPHIRSCCYVVNSGRAEYFRRNFCGDCVTPYEPERDGGEAQNWNRDGGTLYRLSLEKANLAVLDKAGILDENITVADDCTSCCGIFGSFRRETSGVPEADKWLGFTVQAAFCGYMPL
;
A
#
# COMPACT_ATOMS: atom_id res chain seq x y z
N MET A 1 -2.44 -2.88 1.64
CA MET A 1 -3.30 -2.04 0.78
C MET A 1 -4.23 -2.95 0.01
N PRO A 2 -5.56 -2.77 0.09
CA PRO A 2 -6.49 -3.51 -0.75
C PRO A 2 -6.44 -2.96 -2.19
N VAL A 3 -6.34 -3.86 -3.16
CA VAL A 3 -6.41 -3.51 -4.59
C VAL A 3 -7.42 -4.42 -5.24
N PHE A 4 -8.38 -3.82 -5.95
CA PHE A 4 -9.44 -4.50 -6.67
C PHE A 4 -9.15 -4.40 -8.16
N LEU A 5 -9.49 -5.46 -8.90
CA LEU A 5 -9.38 -5.51 -10.35
C LEU A 5 -10.69 -6.02 -10.95
N TYR A 6 -11.06 -5.50 -12.11
CA TYR A 6 -12.24 -5.93 -12.86
C TYR A 6 -12.06 -5.67 -14.36
N ASP A 7 -12.31 -6.68 -15.19
CA ASP A 7 -12.46 -6.55 -16.63
C ASP A 7 -13.91 -6.79 -17.02
N GLN A 8 -14.56 -5.78 -17.60
CA GLN A 8 -15.95 -5.87 -18.07
C GLN A 8 -16.11 -6.82 -19.27
N THR A 9 -15.07 -7.01 -20.07
CA THR A 9 -15.11 -7.81 -21.29
C THR A 9 -15.16 -9.30 -20.99
N THR A 10 -14.27 -9.76 -20.10
CA THR A 10 -14.20 -11.17 -19.69
C THR A 10 -15.02 -11.47 -18.44
N GLY A 11 -15.40 -10.45 -17.68
CA GLY A 11 -16.07 -10.60 -16.38
C GLY A 11 -15.13 -11.00 -15.24
N VAL A 12 -13.81 -11.06 -15.48
CA VAL A 12 -12.82 -11.38 -14.45
C VAL A 12 -12.79 -10.28 -13.40
N PHE A 13 -12.82 -10.68 -12.13
CA PHE A 13 -12.64 -9.77 -11.01
C PHE A 13 -11.74 -10.40 -9.96
N GLY A 14 -11.15 -9.55 -9.10
CA GLY A 14 -10.28 -10.01 -8.04
C GLY A 14 -9.99 -8.95 -7.01
N VAL A 15 -9.51 -9.40 -5.85
CA VAL A 15 -9.03 -8.55 -4.78
C VAL A 15 -7.72 -9.12 -4.26
N VAL A 16 -6.73 -8.26 -4.06
CA VAL A 16 -5.42 -8.64 -3.52
C VAL A 16 -5.02 -7.74 -2.36
N HIS A 17 -4.28 -8.32 -1.42
CA HIS A 17 -3.68 -7.58 -0.31
C HIS A 17 -2.21 -7.25 -0.63
N SER A 18 -1.98 -6.02 -1.07
CA SER A 18 -0.64 -5.49 -1.35
C SER A 18 -0.06 -4.83 -0.10
N GLY A 19 0.38 -5.63 0.87
CA GLY A 19 1.22 -5.18 1.99
C GLY A 19 2.68 -5.00 1.55
N TRP A 20 3.59 -4.59 2.44
CA TRP A 20 4.98 -4.39 2.04
C TRP A 20 5.68 -5.66 1.52
N LYS A 21 5.39 -6.83 2.12
CA LYS A 21 5.94 -8.12 1.66
C LYS A 21 5.33 -8.57 0.34
N GLY A 22 4.09 -8.19 0.08
CA GLY A 22 3.31 -8.61 -1.09
C GLY A 22 3.19 -7.50 -2.14
N THR A 23 3.97 -6.43 -2.04
CA THR A 23 3.95 -5.36 -3.05
C THR A 23 4.37 -5.96 -4.39
N GLY A 24 3.56 -5.75 -5.42
CA GLY A 24 3.72 -6.41 -6.73
C GLY A 24 2.73 -7.54 -7.01
N ILE A 25 1.98 -8.02 -5.99
CA ILE A 25 0.98 -9.08 -6.17
C ILE A 25 -0.10 -8.73 -7.21
N ILE A 26 -0.38 -7.44 -7.40
CA ILE A 26 -1.36 -7.00 -8.41
C ILE A 26 -0.88 -7.28 -9.85
N GLY A 27 0.43 -7.22 -10.12
CA GLY A 27 0.97 -7.58 -11.43
C GLY A 27 0.79 -9.06 -11.73
N GLU A 28 0.95 -9.92 -10.72
CA GLU A 28 0.67 -11.35 -10.84
C GLU A 28 -0.82 -11.63 -11.07
N ALA A 29 -1.71 -10.87 -10.40
CA ALA A 29 -3.15 -11.00 -10.63
C ALA A 29 -3.56 -10.57 -12.05
N VAL A 30 -2.97 -9.50 -12.60
CA VAL A 30 -3.18 -9.08 -14.00
C VAL A 30 -2.67 -10.15 -14.97
N ARG A 31 -1.46 -10.67 -14.76
CA ARG A 31 -0.90 -11.77 -15.57
C ARG A 31 -1.79 -13.00 -15.56
N MET A 32 -2.31 -13.39 -14.39
CA MET A 32 -3.25 -14.50 -14.28
C MET A 32 -4.58 -14.22 -14.99
N ALA A 33 -5.08 -12.98 -14.95
CA ALA A 33 -6.29 -12.56 -15.66
C ALA A 33 -6.12 -12.75 -17.18
N GLU A 34 -4.99 -12.31 -17.71
CA GLU A 34 -4.63 -12.46 -19.12
C GLU A 34 -4.49 -13.95 -19.51
N GLU A 35 -3.62 -14.69 -18.82
CA GLU A 35 -3.27 -16.06 -19.21
C GLU A 35 -4.42 -17.07 -19.07
N ARG A 36 -5.26 -16.92 -18.04
CA ARG A 36 -6.29 -17.92 -17.73
C ARG A 36 -7.66 -17.59 -18.30
N TYR A 37 -7.93 -16.30 -18.49
CA TYR A 37 -9.28 -15.83 -18.83
C TYR A 37 -9.30 -14.96 -20.08
N GLY A 38 -8.13 -14.66 -20.68
CA GLY A 38 -8.02 -13.88 -21.90
C GLY A 38 -8.34 -12.40 -21.70
N ALA A 39 -8.19 -11.88 -20.47
CA ALA A 39 -8.39 -10.46 -20.20
C ALA A 39 -7.30 -9.64 -20.89
N ASP A 40 -7.69 -8.53 -21.52
CA ASP A 40 -6.75 -7.54 -22.04
C ASP A 40 -6.42 -6.53 -20.93
N PRO A 41 -5.15 -6.33 -20.54
CA PRO A 41 -4.78 -5.35 -19.52
C PRO A 41 -5.35 -3.95 -19.76
N ARG A 42 -5.55 -3.56 -21.03
CA ARG A 42 -6.10 -2.24 -21.39
C ARG A 42 -7.59 -2.09 -21.06
N ASN A 43 -8.29 -3.20 -20.81
CA ASN A 43 -9.69 -3.21 -20.40
C ASN A 43 -9.88 -3.40 -18.88
N ILE A 44 -8.80 -3.73 -18.15
CA ILE A 44 -8.89 -3.97 -16.71
C ILE A 44 -8.94 -2.62 -15.98
N CYS A 45 -10.01 -2.43 -15.21
CA CYS A 45 -10.14 -1.36 -14.23
C CYS A 45 -9.54 -1.77 -12.89
N ILE A 46 -8.82 -0.85 -12.25
CA ILE A 46 -8.19 -1.03 -10.95
C ILE A 46 -8.71 0.00 -9.95
N ALA A 47 -9.06 -0.46 -8.75
CA ALA A 47 -9.32 0.42 -7.62
C ALA A 47 -8.33 0.13 -6.48
N ILE A 48 -7.53 1.11 -6.09
CA ILE A 48 -6.66 1.05 -4.91
C ILE A 48 -7.42 1.68 -3.73
N GLY A 49 -7.74 0.89 -2.72
CA GLY A 49 -8.53 1.35 -1.58
C GLY A 49 -7.72 2.09 -0.50
N PRO A 50 -8.39 2.58 0.56
CA PRO A 50 -7.73 3.24 1.68
C PRO A 50 -6.59 2.40 2.26
N HIS A 51 -5.45 3.03 2.49
CA HIS A 51 -4.25 2.36 2.99
C HIS A 51 -3.34 3.33 3.74
N ILE A 52 -2.25 2.83 4.31
CA ILE A 52 -1.25 3.72 4.91
C ILE A 52 -0.48 4.45 3.81
N ARG A 53 -0.51 5.77 3.83
CA ARG A 53 0.13 6.65 2.84
C ARG A 53 1.53 7.06 3.32
N SER A 54 2.33 7.62 2.41
CA SER A 54 3.70 8.07 2.69
C SER A 54 3.79 9.15 3.79
N CYS A 55 2.70 9.87 4.06
CA CYS A 55 2.59 10.81 5.17
C CYS A 55 2.81 10.12 6.54
N CYS A 56 2.43 8.85 6.68
CA CYS A 56 2.54 8.09 7.94
C CYS A 56 3.44 6.85 7.85
N TYR A 57 3.82 6.44 6.65
CA TYR A 57 4.59 5.20 6.48
C TYR A 57 6.10 5.44 6.43
N VAL A 58 6.69 5.61 7.61
CA VAL A 58 8.14 5.72 7.79
C VAL A 58 8.77 4.34 7.96
N VAL A 59 9.88 4.11 7.26
CA VAL A 59 10.62 2.85 7.20
C VAL A 59 12.13 3.07 7.29
N ASN A 60 12.88 2.02 7.61
CA ASN A 60 14.35 2.05 7.63
C ASN A 60 14.96 1.97 6.22
N SER A 61 16.26 2.20 6.14
CA SER A 61 17.05 2.14 4.89
C SER A 61 16.93 0.80 4.15
N GLY A 62 16.92 -0.33 4.86
CA GLY A 62 16.79 -1.65 4.23
C GLY A 62 15.49 -1.83 3.46
N ARG A 63 14.35 -1.43 4.06
CA ARG A 63 13.05 -1.47 3.37
C ARG A 63 12.96 -0.44 2.25
N ALA A 64 13.49 0.76 2.47
CA ALA A 64 13.56 1.79 1.44
C ALA A 64 14.34 1.31 0.19
N GLU A 65 15.52 0.73 0.39
CA GLU A 65 16.36 0.25 -0.71
C GLU A 65 15.73 -0.93 -1.45
N TYR A 66 15.07 -1.84 -0.73
CA TYR A 66 14.29 -2.90 -1.35
C TYR A 66 13.23 -2.32 -2.32
N PHE A 67 12.47 -1.31 -1.89
CA PHE A 67 11.43 -0.73 -2.72
C PHE A 67 11.99 0.04 -3.93
N ARG A 68 13.04 0.83 -3.72
CA ARG A 68 13.74 1.57 -4.77
C ARG A 68 14.23 0.65 -5.88
N ARG A 69 14.80 -0.51 -5.52
CA ARG A 69 15.35 -1.48 -6.47
C ARG A 69 14.29 -2.28 -7.22
N ASN A 70 13.19 -2.63 -6.57
CA ASN A 70 12.22 -3.58 -7.12
C ASN A 70 11.01 -2.92 -7.79
N PHE A 71 10.70 -1.65 -7.48
CA PHE A 71 9.50 -0.98 -8.00
C PHE A 71 9.82 0.31 -8.76
N CYS A 72 10.08 1.41 -8.05
CA CYS A 72 10.44 2.70 -8.64
C CYS A 72 11.20 3.59 -7.63
N GLY A 73 11.99 4.56 -8.10
CA GLY A 73 12.70 5.49 -7.23
C GLY A 73 11.76 6.40 -6.44
N ASP A 74 10.68 6.85 -7.08
CA ASP A 74 9.77 7.86 -6.55
C ASP A 74 8.86 7.37 -5.41
N CYS A 75 8.81 6.06 -5.17
CA CYS A 75 8.08 5.51 -4.04
C CYS A 75 8.79 5.72 -2.69
N VAL A 76 10.03 6.23 -2.69
CA VAL A 76 10.82 6.45 -1.49
C VAL A 76 11.33 7.88 -1.45
N THR A 77 11.10 8.59 -0.34
CA THR A 77 11.71 9.91 -0.09
C THR A 77 12.40 9.93 1.28
N PRO A 78 13.45 10.74 1.50
CA PRO A 78 14.03 10.91 2.82
C PRO A 78 12.99 11.34 3.86
N TYR A 79 13.17 10.93 5.11
CA TYR A 79 12.40 11.40 6.26
C TYR A 79 13.31 12.17 7.21
N GLU A 80 12.95 13.42 7.48
CA GLU A 80 13.68 14.35 8.34
C GLU A 80 12.70 14.91 9.39
N PRO A 81 12.71 14.43 10.65
CA PRO A 81 11.71 14.79 11.66
C PRO A 81 11.46 16.29 11.83
N GLU A 82 12.53 17.08 11.76
CA GLU A 82 12.52 18.54 11.90
C GLU A 82 11.77 19.24 10.76
N ARG A 83 11.90 18.75 9.52
CA ARG A 83 11.19 19.28 8.36
C ARG A 83 9.79 18.69 8.21
N ASP A 84 9.64 17.44 8.61
CA ASP A 84 8.45 16.64 8.36
C ASP A 84 7.34 16.82 9.41
N GLY A 85 7.61 17.60 10.47
CA GLY A 85 6.68 17.82 11.59
C GLY A 85 6.29 16.52 12.30
N GLY A 86 7.12 15.49 12.17
CA GLY A 86 6.81 14.13 12.59
C GLY A 86 7.50 13.77 13.90
N GLU A 87 6.80 12.99 14.72
CA GLU A 87 7.36 12.50 15.99
C GLU A 87 8.59 11.62 15.77
N ALA A 88 9.47 11.61 16.78
CA ALA A 88 10.58 10.69 16.85
C ALA A 88 10.07 9.25 16.68
N GLN A 89 10.67 8.53 15.74
CA GLN A 89 10.32 7.14 15.50
C GLN A 89 10.93 6.30 16.63
N ASN A 90 10.20 6.07 17.72
CA ASN A 90 10.68 5.37 18.93
C ASN A 90 11.24 3.96 18.67
N TRP A 91 10.88 3.37 17.53
CA TRP A 91 11.41 2.09 17.06
C TRP A 91 12.78 2.20 16.38
N ASN A 92 13.21 3.39 15.96
CA ASN A 92 14.51 3.68 15.35
C ASN A 92 15.61 3.94 16.39
N ARG A 93 15.82 2.97 17.29
CA ARG A 93 16.74 3.12 18.44
C ARG A 93 18.20 3.27 18.03
N ASP A 94 18.56 2.70 16.88
CA ASP A 94 19.93 2.69 16.38
C ASP A 94 20.29 3.98 15.61
N GLY A 95 19.36 4.93 15.51
CA GLY A 95 19.60 6.23 14.85
C GLY A 95 19.81 6.14 13.34
N GLY A 96 19.37 5.05 12.69
CA GLY A 96 19.52 4.86 11.26
C GLY A 96 18.73 5.87 10.43
N THR A 97 19.15 6.10 9.18
CA THR A 97 18.42 6.94 8.23
C THR A 97 17.04 6.37 7.93
N LEU A 98 16.06 7.27 7.93
CA LEU A 98 14.65 6.95 7.73
C LEU A 98 14.14 7.49 6.41
N TYR A 99 13.10 6.85 5.91
CA TYR A 99 12.47 7.20 4.63
C TYR A 99 10.96 7.10 4.75
N ARG A 100 10.26 7.97 4.02
CA ARG A 100 8.84 7.82 3.73
C ARG A 100 8.68 6.86 2.56
N LEU A 101 7.74 5.93 2.68
CA LEU A 101 7.46 4.92 1.66
C LEU A 101 6.01 5.03 1.15
N SER A 102 5.84 5.11 -0.17
CA SER A 102 4.54 5.05 -0.84
C SER A 102 4.30 3.67 -1.43
N LEU A 103 3.38 2.90 -0.83
CA LEU A 103 2.92 1.61 -1.39
C LEU A 103 2.14 1.82 -2.69
N GLU A 104 1.38 2.90 -2.77
CA GLU A 104 0.66 3.32 -3.97
C GLU A 104 1.60 3.49 -5.16
N LYS A 105 2.61 4.35 -5.07
CA LYS A 105 3.55 4.59 -6.18
C LYS A 105 4.26 3.31 -6.61
N ALA A 106 4.58 2.43 -5.67
CA ALA A 106 5.18 1.14 -5.97
C ALA A 106 4.22 0.23 -6.76
N ASN A 107 2.93 0.21 -6.43
CA ASN A 107 1.94 -0.58 -7.17
C ASN A 107 1.55 0.08 -8.50
N LEU A 108 1.47 1.41 -8.58
CA LEU A 108 1.26 2.13 -9.84
C LEU A 108 2.37 1.80 -10.85
N ALA A 109 3.63 1.77 -10.40
CA ALA A 109 4.75 1.35 -11.25
C ALA A 109 4.68 -0.13 -11.69
N VAL A 110 3.97 -0.98 -10.93
CA VAL A 110 3.73 -2.38 -11.32
C VAL A 110 2.59 -2.47 -12.34
N LEU A 111 1.52 -1.69 -12.15
CA LEU A 111 0.36 -1.63 -13.05
C LEU A 111 0.73 -1.07 -14.42
N ASP A 112 1.54 0.00 -14.44
CA ASP A 112 2.10 0.59 -15.66
C ASP A 112 2.89 -0.47 -16.47
N LYS A 113 3.81 -1.18 -15.81
CA LYS A 113 4.55 -2.29 -16.43
C LYS A 113 3.66 -3.44 -16.90
N ALA A 114 2.49 -3.61 -16.29
CA ALA A 114 1.51 -4.63 -16.66
C ALA A 114 0.57 -4.17 -17.81
N GLY A 115 0.72 -2.95 -18.30
CA GLY A 115 -0.08 -2.42 -19.42
C GLY A 115 -1.47 -1.92 -19.04
N ILE A 116 -1.73 -1.68 -17.75
CA ILE A 116 -2.96 -1.02 -17.30
C ILE A 116 -2.89 0.46 -17.67
N LEU A 117 -3.96 0.98 -18.27
CA LEU A 117 -4.06 2.40 -18.63
C LEU A 117 -4.32 3.26 -17.39
N ASP A 118 -3.68 4.44 -17.30
CA ASP A 118 -3.88 5.36 -16.17
C ASP A 118 -5.35 5.74 -15.96
N GLU A 119 -6.11 5.91 -17.04
CA GLU A 119 -7.54 6.22 -17.02
C GLU A 119 -8.41 5.11 -16.40
N ASN A 120 -7.88 3.89 -16.32
CA ASN A 120 -8.55 2.75 -15.70
C ASN A 120 -8.20 2.59 -14.22
N ILE A 121 -7.36 3.47 -13.65
CA ILE A 121 -6.90 3.36 -12.27
C ILE A 121 -7.55 4.46 -11.44
N THR A 122 -8.22 4.05 -10.35
CA THR A 122 -8.66 4.97 -9.30
C THR A 122 -7.95 4.65 -7.99
N VAL A 123 -7.59 5.69 -7.24
CA VAL A 123 -6.90 5.57 -5.96
C VAL A 123 -7.66 6.34 -4.91
N ALA A 124 -8.03 5.67 -3.82
CA ALA A 124 -8.60 6.34 -2.66
C ALA A 124 -7.54 7.22 -1.98
N ASP A 125 -7.89 8.47 -1.70
CA ASP A 125 -6.99 9.45 -1.10
C ASP A 125 -6.75 9.24 0.40
N ASP A 126 -7.61 8.45 1.04
CA ASP A 126 -7.61 8.23 2.49
C ASP A 126 -6.35 7.52 2.99
N CYS A 127 -5.69 8.15 3.97
CA CYS A 127 -4.70 7.47 4.79
C CYS A 127 -5.37 6.78 5.98
N THR A 128 -5.28 5.46 6.09
CA THR A 128 -5.84 4.71 7.22
C THR A 128 -5.25 5.13 8.56
N SER A 129 -4.01 5.62 8.59
CA SER A 129 -3.38 6.11 9.82
C SER A 129 -3.86 7.50 10.23
N CYS A 130 -4.08 8.40 9.27
CA CYS A 130 -4.57 9.76 9.56
C CYS A 130 -6.07 9.76 9.90
N CYS A 131 -6.85 8.97 9.17
CA CYS A 131 -8.30 8.99 9.28
C CYS A 131 -8.79 8.01 10.36
N GLY A 132 -9.58 8.51 11.31
CA GLY A 132 -10.07 7.74 12.46
C GLY A 132 -11.17 6.73 12.14
N ILE A 133 -11.79 6.80 10.95
CA ILE A 133 -12.87 5.89 10.55
C ILE A 133 -12.37 4.50 10.13
N PHE A 134 -11.07 4.37 9.84
CA PHE A 134 -10.44 3.12 9.45
C PHE A 134 -9.62 2.55 10.60
N GLY A 135 -9.59 1.23 10.74
CA GLY A 135 -8.57 0.56 11.56
C GLY A 135 -7.16 0.79 10.99
N SER A 136 -6.18 1.04 11.85
CA SER A 136 -4.78 1.22 11.45
C SER A 136 -3.82 0.56 12.41
N PHE A 137 -3.19 -0.52 11.94
CA PHE A 137 -2.11 -1.19 12.66
C PHE A 137 -1.01 -0.22 13.10
N ARG A 138 -0.61 0.73 12.23
CA ARG A 138 0.46 1.69 12.57
C ARG A 138 0.06 2.60 13.72
N ARG A 139 -1.18 3.09 13.72
CA ARG A 139 -1.68 4.00 14.76
C ARG A 139 -1.93 3.25 16.06
N GLU A 140 -2.60 2.10 15.98
CA GLU A 140 -3.08 1.35 17.14
C GLU A 140 -1.98 0.56 17.86
N THR A 141 -0.89 0.24 17.16
CA THR A 141 0.29 -0.38 17.78
C THR A 141 1.39 0.63 18.13
N SER A 142 1.11 1.93 18.03
CA SER A 142 2.04 2.96 18.46
C SER A 142 2.28 2.84 19.97
N GLY A 143 3.55 2.68 20.37
CA GLY A 143 3.93 2.48 21.78
C GLY A 143 3.76 1.05 22.30
N VAL A 144 3.19 0.12 21.52
CA VAL A 144 3.11 -1.30 21.90
C VAL A 144 4.46 -1.98 21.67
N PRO A 145 4.99 -2.77 22.62
CA PRO A 145 6.22 -3.55 22.43
C PRO A 145 6.12 -4.47 21.21
N GLU A 146 7.22 -4.60 20.46
CA GLU A 146 7.22 -5.34 19.18
C GLU A 146 6.71 -6.79 19.30
N ALA A 147 7.03 -7.45 20.42
CA ALA A 147 6.58 -8.82 20.70
C ALA A 147 5.05 -8.95 20.84
N ASP A 148 4.38 -7.87 21.24
CA ASP A 148 2.97 -7.88 21.61
C ASP A 148 2.07 -7.31 20.50
N LYS A 149 2.66 -6.72 19.46
CA LYS A 149 1.90 -6.09 18.35
C LYS A 149 0.95 -7.05 17.64
N TRP A 150 1.24 -8.35 17.67
CA TRP A 150 0.43 -9.39 17.04
C TRP A 150 -0.70 -9.92 17.92
N LEU A 151 -0.67 -9.64 19.23
CA LEU A 151 -1.69 -10.08 20.19
C LEU A 151 -2.92 -9.18 20.19
N GLY A 152 -2.79 -7.92 19.74
CA GLY A 152 -3.84 -6.90 19.80
C GLY A 152 -4.55 -6.59 18.48
N PHE A 153 -4.06 -7.08 17.33
CA PHE A 153 -4.61 -6.70 16.03
C PHE A 153 -4.78 -7.90 15.10
N THR A 154 -6.03 -8.32 14.89
CA THR A 154 -6.40 -9.29 13.87
C THR A 154 -6.54 -8.61 12.50
N VAL A 155 -5.92 -9.24 11.52
CA VAL A 155 -5.72 -8.81 10.15
C VAL A 155 -7.02 -8.43 9.40
N GLN A 156 -6.90 -7.46 8.49
CA GLN A 156 -7.81 -7.12 7.37
C GLN A 156 -9.17 -6.43 7.63
N ALA A 157 -9.39 -5.74 8.75
CA ALA A 157 -10.56 -4.83 8.88
C ALA A 157 -10.38 -3.43 8.25
N ALA A 158 -9.37 -3.20 7.40
CA ALA A 158 -9.15 -1.88 6.78
C ALA A 158 -10.28 -1.47 5.81
N PHE A 159 -11.09 -2.43 5.36
CA PHE A 159 -12.24 -2.19 4.47
C PHE A 159 -13.60 -2.45 5.16
N CYS A 160 -13.63 -2.33 6.50
CA CYS A 160 -14.88 -2.25 7.26
C CYS A 160 -14.96 -0.84 7.84
N GLY A 161 -15.74 0.02 7.19
CA GLY A 161 -16.02 1.38 7.65
C GLY A 161 -17.46 1.53 8.16
N TYR A 162 -17.68 2.50 9.03
CA TYR A 162 -19.01 2.91 9.48
C TYR A 162 -19.34 4.27 8.86
N MET A 163 -20.40 4.34 8.07
CA MET A 163 -20.98 5.61 7.61
C MET A 163 -22.12 5.97 8.57
N PRO A 164 -21.98 6.98 9.44
CA PRO A 164 -23.13 7.50 10.16
C PRO A 164 -24.11 8.11 9.14
N LEU A 165 -25.38 7.70 9.24
CA LEU A 165 -26.49 8.33 8.52
C LEU A 165 -26.76 9.73 9.09
#